data_AF-A0A2N1J909-F1
#
_entry.id   AF-A0A2N1J909-F1
#
_cell.length_a   1.000
_cell.length_b   1.000
_cell.length_c   1.000
_cell.angle_alpha   90.00
_cell.angle_beta   90.00
_cell.angle_gamma   90.00
#
_symmetry.space_group_name_H-M   'P 1'
#
loop_
_entity.id
_entity.type
_entity.pdbx_description
1 polymer ?
#
loop_
_entity_poly.entity_id
_entity_poly.type
_entity_poly.pdbx_seq_one_letter_code
_entity_poly.pdbx_strand_id
1 'polypeptide(L)'
;MPDEDGAAESVGTTSVFPPPPIVWHAFTEANVLWSRIFDAELEKAGEKDAWFAMPHEARKSKQDALLSAVVREHGDIALPTVDLHELTPPNVQWIEEDGGYQLFGQRWPIPDVAPSLEQLGIPRMFPQPLQDRNEALQKLLRTLLHTYFMLTSDLLRPIQPYDVWVPQATTEASGAPSTAATTDETPLANATASEANGNGAFGVWTTSTRIKDRLKHMEMSVINFQFILNQLRPIQNSATLEHVLDEQIERRRRQTRLLRAKSASIREAMHHISL
;
A
#
# COMPACT_ATOMS: atom_id res chain seq x y z
N MET A 1 41.56 11.85 24.39
CA MET A 1 40.40 12.75 24.43
C MET A 1 39.71 12.52 23.10
N PRO A 2 38.66 11.69 23.03
CA PRO A 2 38.01 11.39 21.76
C PRO A 2 36.99 12.49 21.48
N ASP A 3 37.17 13.18 20.37
CA ASP A 3 36.32 14.27 19.93
C ASP A 3 34.92 13.73 19.61
N GLU A 4 33.96 14.21 20.39
CA GLU A 4 32.53 14.19 20.09
C GLU A 4 32.30 15.13 18.90
N ASP A 5 32.25 14.60 17.68
CA ASP A 5 31.72 15.35 16.53
C ASP A 5 30.98 14.40 15.60
N GLY A 6 29.82 13.94 16.06
CA GLY A 6 28.76 13.36 15.23
C GLY A 6 28.01 14.42 14.40
N ALA A 7 28.72 15.47 13.96
CA ALA A 7 28.17 16.47 13.07
C ALA A 7 28.21 15.88 11.66
N ALA A 8 27.02 15.57 11.14
CA ALA A 8 26.79 15.18 9.76
C ALA A 8 27.70 15.97 8.82
N GLU A 9 28.67 15.27 8.21
CA GLU A 9 29.54 15.82 7.19
C GLU A 9 28.60 16.34 6.08
N SER A 10 28.41 17.65 6.06
CA SER A 10 27.49 18.34 5.17
C SER A 10 28.11 18.35 3.77
N VAL A 11 28.11 17.19 3.12
CA VAL A 11 28.52 17.04 1.74
C VAL A 11 27.50 17.79 0.88
N GLY A 12 27.81 19.06 0.63
CA GLY A 12 27.29 19.86 -0.46
C GLY A 12 25.85 20.30 -0.29
N THR A 13 25.69 21.60 -0.05
CA THR A 13 24.46 22.41 -0.14
C THR A 13 23.79 22.42 -1.53
N THR A 14 23.99 21.40 -2.36
CA THR A 14 23.50 21.28 -3.74
C THR A 14 22.78 19.96 -4.04
N SER A 15 22.75 18.98 -3.13
CA SER A 15 22.03 17.73 -3.33
C SER A 15 20.60 17.81 -2.78
N VAL A 16 19.61 17.50 -3.62
CA VAL A 16 18.19 17.36 -3.24
C VAL A 16 17.92 16.02 -2.54
N PHE A 17 18.87 15.08 -2.59
CA PHE A 17 18.75 13.78 -1.96
C PHE A 17 19.44 13.79 -0.60
N PRO A 18 18.80 13.24 0.45
CA PRO A 18 19.43 13.08 1.74
C PRO A 18 20.65 12.14 1.63
N PRO A 19 21.71 12.37 2.41
CA PRO A 19 22.82 11.43 2.47
C PRO A 19 22.34 10.08 3.02
N PRO A 20 23.03 8.98 2.68
CA PRO A 20 22.70 7.67 3.22
C PRO A 20 22.81 7.63 4.75
N PRO A 21 22.08 6.73 5.44
CA PRO A 21 22.12 6.63 6.90
C PRO A 21 23.50 6.27 7.43
N ILE A 22 24.01 6.97 8.45
CA ILE A 22 25.39 6.87 9.00
C ILE A 22 25.88 5.42 9.21
N VAL A 23 24.97 4.52 9.58
CA VAL A 23 25.22 3.09 9.77
C VAL A 23 25.88 2.42 8.55
N TRP A 24 25.72 2.98 7.35
CA TRP A 24 26.32 2.46 6.12
C TRP A 24 27.85 2.30 6.22
N HIS A 25 28.54 3.18 6.96
CA HIS A 25 29.99 3.09 7.18
C HIS A 25 30.40 1.84 7.98
N ALA A 26 29.50 1.28 8.77
CA ALA A 26 29.76 0.07 9.55
C ALA A 26 29.75 -1.21 8.69
N PHE A 27 29.17 -1.19 7.49
CA PHE A 27 29.07 -2.35 6.58
C PHE A 27 30.39 -2.58 5.82
N THR A 28 31.44 -2.95 6.54
CA THR A 28 32.73 -3.38 5.97
C THR A 28 32.80 -4.91 5.86
N GLU A 29 33.62 -5.43 4.93
CA GLU A 29 33.80 -6.89 4.79
C GLU A 29 34.26 -7.55 6.08
N ALA A 30 35.16 -6.89 6.82
CA ALA A 30 35.63 -7.36 8.13
C ALA A 30 34.47 -7.45 9.14
N ASN A 31 33.66 -6.40 9.26
CA ASN A 31 32.56 -6.38 10.22
C ASN A 31 31.46 -7.41 9.88
N VAL A 32 31.22 -7.66 8.59
CA VAL A 32 30.28 -8.71 8.14
C VAL A 32 30.81 -10.10 8.52
N LEU A 33 32.11 -10.35 8.35
CA LEU A 33 32.72 -11.62 8.79
C LEU A 33 32.61 -11.79 10.30
N TRP A 34 32.88 -10.74 11.08
CA TRP A 34 32.71 -10.74 12.52
C TRP A 34 31.27 -11.01 12.95
N SER A 35 30.28 -10.40 12.29
CA SER A 35 28.86 -10.67 12.53
C SER A 35 28.53 -12.15 12.30
N ARG A 36 29.04 -12.77 11.23
CA ARG A 36 28.82 -14.21 10.98
C ARG A 36 29.42 -15.11 12.07
N ILE A 37 30.64 -14.79 12.53
CA ILE A 37 31.29 -15.54 13.60
C ILE A 37 30.50 -15.37 14.90
N PHE A 38 30.10 -14.15 15.21
CA PHE A 38 29.31 -13.84 16.39
C PHE A 38 27.96 -14.54 16.38
N ASP A 39 27.26 -14.55 15.25
CA ASP A 39 25.98 -15.25 15.08
C ASP A 39 26.14 -16.75 15.33
N ALA A 40 27.21 -17.37 14.83
CA ALA A 40 27.50 -18.79 15.03
C ALA A 40 27.76 -19.13 16.52
N GLU A 41 28.47 -18.26 17.25
CA GLU A 41 28.68 -18.46 18.70
C GLU A 41 27.39 -18.24 19.50
N LEU A 42 26.56 -17.28 19.09
CA LEU A 42 25.27 -17.02 19.72
C LEU A 42 24.28 -18.18 19.50
N GLU A 43 24.34 -18.86 18.34
CA GLU A 43 23.62 -20.11 18.09
C GLU A 43 24.08 -21.24 19.02
N LYS A 44 25.39 -21.43 19.20
CA LYS A 44 25.93 -22.46 20.10
C LYS A 44 25.52 -22.22 21.55
N ALA A 45 25.48 -20.96 21.98
CA ALA A 45 25.03 -20.58 23.32
C ALA A 45 23.51 -20.69 23.50
N GLY A 46 22.72 -20.66 22.42
CA GLY A 46 21.26 -20.70 22.47
C GLY A 46 20.62 -19.41 23.00
N GLU A 47 21.34 -18.28 22.93
CA GLU A 47 20.96 -17.01 23.59
C GLU A 47 20.55 -15.90 22.60
N LYS A 48 20.14 -16.25 21.37
CA LYS A 48 19.76 -15.28 20.32
C LYS A 48 18.69 -14.29 20.78
N ASP A 49 17.59 -14.79 21.33
CA ASP A 49 16.45 -13.94 21.69
C ASP A 49 16.78 -13.01 22.87
N ALA A 50 17.61 -13.47 23.80
CA ALA A 50 18.08 -12.67 24.93
C ALA A 50 19.02 -11.55 24.50
N TRP A 51 19.82 -11.76 23.44
CA TRP A 51 20.72 -10.75 22.88
C TRP A 51 19.96 -9.55 22.29
N PHE A 52 18.91 -9.79 21.52
CA PHE A 52 18.10 -8.72 20.89
C PHE A 52 17.37 -7.84 21.90
N ALA A 53 17.03 -8.37 23.07
CA ALA A 53 16.34 -7.65 24.14
C ALA A 53 17.26 -6.77 25.02
N MET A 54 18.58 -6.95 24.92
CA MET A 54 19.54 -6.24 25.79
C MET A 54 19.75 -4.78 25.36
N PRO A 55 20.00 -3.84 26.30
CA PRO A 55 20.44 -2.47 25.99
C PRO A 55 21.77 -2.44 25.22
N HIS A 56 22.00 -1.40 24.41
CA HIS A 56 23.19 -1.23 23.57
C HIS A 56 24.52 -1.43 24.31
N GLU A 57 24.68 -0.84 25.50
CA GLU A 57 25.91 -0.97 26.30
C GLU A 57 26.15 -2.40 26.80
N ALA A 58 25.08 -3.07 27.24
CA ALA A 58 25.15 -4.45 27.71
C ALA A 58 25.45 -5.42 26.56
N ARG A 59 24.87 -5.16 25.37
CA ARG A 59 25.19 -5.88 24.14
C ARG A 59 26.67 -5.75 23.81
N LYS A 60 27.18 -4.52 23.69
CA LYS A 60 28.59 -4.28 23.35
C LYS A 60 29.55 -5.00 24.31
N SER A 61 29.30 -4.91 25.62
CA SER A 61 30.11 -5.61 26.63
C SER A 61 30.11 -7.13 26.45
N LYS A 62 28.95 -7.72 26.15
CA LYS A 62 28.82 -9.16 25.90
C LYS A 62 29.41 -9.58 24.55
N GLN A 63 29.32 -8.75 23.51
CA GLN A 63 30.04 -8.94 22.25
C GLN A 63 31.54 -8.95 22.48
N ASP A 64 32.08 -7.96 23.19
CA ASP A 64 33.52 -7.87 23.48
C ASP A 64 33.99 -9.07 24.31
N ALA A 65 33.18 -9.53 25.27
CA ALA A 65 33.47 -10.73 26.06
C ALA A 65 33.50 -12.02 25.20
N LEU A 66 32.54 -12.20 24.29
CA LEU A 66 32.47 -13.37 23.42
C LEU A 66 33.56 -13.36 22.34
N LEU A 67 33.76 -12.23 21.67
CA LEU A 67 34.78 -12.08 20.64
C LEU A 67 36.18 -12.19 21.23
N SER A 68 36.44 -11.62 22.41
CA SER A 68 37.75 -11.78 23.08
C SER A 68 38.03 -13.23 23.49
N ALA A 69 37.01 -14.03 23.80
CA ALA A 69 37.18 -15.47 24.03
C ALA A 69 37.60 -16.21 22.75
N VAL A 70 36.99 -15.90 21.60
CA VAL A 70 37.33 -16.50 20.29
C VAL A 70 38.71 -16.06 19.81
N VAL A 71 39.04 -14.78 19.95
CA VAL A 71 40.33 -14.20 19.54
C VAL A 71 41.48 -14.82 20.34
N ARG A 72 41.30 -15.05 21.65
CA ARG A 72 42.30 -15.75 22.50
C ARG A 72 42.67 -17.13 21.99
N GLU A 73 41.76 -17.81 21.29
CA GLU A 73 41.98 -19.13 20.74
C GLU A 73 42.72 -19.09 19.38
N HIS A 74 42.61 -17.97 18.63
CA HIS A 74 43.05 -17.89 17.22
C HIS A 74 44.07 -16.78 16.88
N GLY A 75 44.53 -15.97 17.85
CA GLY A 75 45.62 -14.99 17.70
C GLY A 75 45.21 -13.51 17.79
N ASP A 76 46.17 -12.58 17.73
CA ASP A 76 45.97 -11.11 17.86
C ASP A 76 45.25 -10.53 16.63
N ILE A 77 43.91 -10.56 16.63
CA ILE A 77 43.06 -9.92 15.62
C ILE A 77 42.35 -8.73 16.27
N ALA A 78 42.35 -7.58 15.58
CA ALA A 78 41.68 -6.38 16.04
C ALA A 78 40.16 -6.58 16.13
N LEU A 79 39.58 -6.24 17.29
CA LEU A 79 38.15 -6.37 17.59
C LEU A 79 37.33 -5.26 16.90
N PRO A 80 36.11 -5.56 16.43
CA PRO A 80 35.17 -4.55 15.94
C PRO A 80 34.83 -3.50 17.01
N THR A 81 34.85 -2.22 16.65
CA THR A 81 34.45 -1.12 17.55
C THR A 81 32.93 -0.87 17.55
N VAL A 82 32.24 -1.36 16.52
CA VAL A 82 30.80 -1.14 16.26
C VAL A 82 29.96 -2.28 16.85
N ASP A 83 28.73 -1.97 17.29
CA ASP A 83 27.73 -2.97 17.69
C ASP A 83 27.30 -3.79 16.46
N LEU A 84 27.63 -5.08 16.43
CA LEU A 84 27.34 -5.96 15.29
C LEU A 84 25.82 -6.15 15.09
N HIS A 85 25.00 -5.85 16.10
CA HIS A 85 23.55 -5.84 15.97
C HIS A 85 23.06 -4.83 14.91
N GLU A 86 23.71 -3.70 14.74
CA GLU A 86 23.31 -2.68 13.74
C GLU A 86 23.45 -3.18 12.29
N LEU A 87 24.21 -4.26 12.07
CA LEU A 87 24.38 -4.90 10.77
C LEU A 87 23.28 -5.94 10.48
N THR A 88 22.45 -6.26 11.48
CA THR A 88 21.31 -7.17 11.30
C THR A 88 20.10 -6.44 10.71
N PRO A 89 19.26 -7.13 9.93
CA PRO A 89 18.04 -6.50 9.41
C PRO A 89 17.12 -6.09 10.56
N PRO A 90 16.39 -4.97 10.43
CA PRO A 90 15.45 -4.52 11.44
C PRO A 90 14.29 -5.51 11.60
N ASN A 91 13.65 -5.50 12.77
CA ASN A 91 12.52 -6.38 13.05
C ASN A 91 11.28 -5.98 12.23
N VAL A 92 10.85 -6.87 11.33
CA VAL A 92 9.67 -6.66 10.47
C VAL A 92 8.36 -6.77 11.27
N GLN A 93 8.36 -7.48 12.41
CA GLN A 93 7.16 -7.69 13.22
C GLN A 93 6.57 -6.39 13.76
N TRP A 94 7.42 -5.40 14.07
CA TRP A 94 6.95 -4.08 14.51
C TRP A 94 6.06 -3.40 13.46
N ILE A 95 6.29 -3.67 12.18
CA ILE A 95 5.49 -3.11 11.08
C ILE A 95 4.10 -3.77 11.03
N GLU A 96 4.04 -5.08 11.30
CA GLU A 96 2.77 -5.82 11.40
C GLU A 96 1.97 -5.40 12.64
N GLU A 97 2.64 -5.18 13.78
CA GLU A 97 2.04 -4.69 15.03
C GLU A 97 1.47 -3.27 14.90
N ASP A 98 2.18 -2.37 14.22
CA ASP A 98 1.71 -1.00 13.95
C ASP A 98 0.60 -0.95 12.86
N GLY A 99 0.30 -2.09 12.23
CA GLY A 99 -0.79 -2.25 11.27
C GLY A 99 -0.57 -1.48 9.95
N GLY A 100 0.67 -1.11 9.64
CA GLY A 100 1.00 -0.38 8.42
C GLY A 100 2.31 0.41 8.52
N TYR A 101 2.78 0.92 7.38
CA TYR A 101 3.99 1.75 7.30
C TYR A 101 3.70 3.07 6.56
N GLN A 102 4.49 4.10 6.86
CA GLN A 102 4.36 5.39 6.18
C GLN A 102 5.41 5.53 5.09
N LEU A 103 4.96 5.81 3.86
CA LEU A 103 5.81 6.04 2.70
C LEU A 103 5.42 7.37 2.06
N PHE A 104 6.37 8.32 1.98
CA PHE A 104 6.17 9.65 1.40
C PHE A 104 4.93 10.40 1.93
N GLY A 105 4.69 10.32 3.24
CA GLY A 105 3.55 10.98 3.89
C GLY A 105 2.24 10.20 3.82
N GLN A 106 2.15 9.12 3.04
CA GLN A 106 0.97 8.26 2.97
C GLN A 106 1.14 7.02 3.86
N ARG A 107 0.13 6.68 4.66
CA ARG A 107 0.12 5.45 5.47
C ARG A 107 -0.46 4.31 4.64
N TRP A 108 0.30 3.23 4.52
CA TRP A 108 -0.05 1.99 3.85
C TRP A 108 -0.44 0.95 4.91
N PRO A 109 -1.70 0.47 4.93
CA PRO A 109 -2.15 -0.48 5.94
C PRO A 109 -1.61 -1.89 5.66
N ILE A 110 -1.39 -2.65 6.73
CA ILE A 110 -1.10 -4.09 6.70
C ILE A 110 -2.16 -4.79 7.56
N PRO A 111 -2.94 -5.74 7.02
CA PRO A 111 -2.98 -6.20 5.64
C PRO A 111 -3.59 -5.16 4.67
N ASP A 112 -3.18 -5.20 3.39
CA ASP A 112 -3.72 -4.33 2.34
C ASP A 112 -5.16 -4.75 2.00
N VAL A 113 -6.13 -4.15 2.71
CA VAL A 113 -7.56 -4.37 2.51
C VAL A 113 -8.18 -3.09 1.96
N ALA A 114 -8.73 -3.18 0.75
CA ALA A 114 -9.48 -2.08 0.17
C ALA A 114 -10.68 -1.71 1.08
N PRO A 115 -10.88 -0.42 1.40
CA PRO A 115 -11.97 0.00 2.27
C PRO A 115 -13.33 -0.39 1.68
N SER A 116 -14.28 -0.75 2.54
CA SER A 116 -15.62 -1.11 2.09
C SER A 116 -16.39 0.14 1.64
N LEU A 117 -17.39 -0.05 0.76
CA LEU A 117 -18.26 1.05 0.32
C LEU A 117 -18.95 1.76 1.51
N GLU A 118 -19.32 1.00 2.54
CA GLU A 118 -19.95 1.53 3.75
C GLU A 118 -18.96 2.35 4.59
N GLN A 119 -17.70 1.92 4.69
CA GLN A 119 -16.63 2.66 5.39
C GLN A 119 -16.31 3.99 4.69
N LEU A 120 -16.45 4.04 3.36
CA LEU A 120 -16.28 5.25 2.57
C LEU A 120 -17.51 6.18 2.60
N GLY A 121 -18.62 5.76 3.24
CA GLY A 121 -19.88 6.52 3.23
C GLY A 121 -20.56 6.55 1.86
N ILE A 122 -20.24 5.59 0.97
CA ILE A 122 -20.69 5.54 -0.42
C ILE A 122 -21.88 4.59 -0.53
N PRO A 123 -23.10 5.08 -0.88
CA PRO A 123 -24.25 4.24 -1.13
C PRO A 123 -23.98 3.11 -2.13
N ARG A 124 -24.33 1.89 -1.73
CA ARG A 124 -24.22 0.72 -2.59
C ARG A 124 -25.35 0.69 -3.61
N MET A 125 -25.02 0.42 -4.87
CA MET A 125 -25.98 0.42 -5.99
C MET A 125 -26.46 -0.99 -6.42
N PHE A 126 -26.11 -2.04 -5.70
CA PHE A 126 -26.44 -3.43 -6.03
C PHE A 126 -26.95 -4.19 -4.80
N PRO A 127 -27.83 -5.20 -4.98
CA PRO A 127 -28.42 -5.95 -3.87
C PRO A 127 -27.39 -6.83 -3.17
N GLN A 128 -27.62 -7.09 -1.88
CA GLN A 128 -26.90 -8.10 -1.10
C GLN A 128 -27.88 -9.23 -0.72
N PRO A 129 -27.52 -10.51 -0.87
CA PRO A 129 -26.24 -11.05 -1.36
C PRO A 129 -26.06 -10.90 -2.88
N LEU A 130 -24.80 -10.73 -3.31
CA LEU A 130 -24.44 -10.62 -4.71
C LEU A 130 -24.35 -12.03 -5.32
N GLN A 131 -25.47 -12.53 -5.86
CA GLN A 131 -25.50 -13.84 -6.53
C GLN A 131 -24.63 -13.82 -7.81
N ASP A 132 -24.86 -12.87 -8.71
CA ASP A 132 -24.14 -12.76 -9.98
C ASP A 132 -23.39 -11.42 -10.14
N ARG A 133 -22.06 -11.46 -9.94
CA ARG A 133 -21.17 -10.29 -10.09
C ARG A 133 -21.20 -9.71 -11.51
N ASN A 134 -21.26 -10.57 -12.53
CA ASN A 134 -21.31 -10.16 -13.93
C ASN A 134 -22.60 -9.40 -14.26
N GLU A 135 -23.74 -9.84 -13.73
CA GLU A 135 -25.01 -9.17 -13.94
C GLU A 135 -25.00 -7.79 -13.28
N ALA A 136 -24.45 -7.69 -12.06
CA ALA A 136 -24.30 -6.41 -11.36
C ALA A 136 -23.36 -5.45 -12.11
N LEU A 137 -22.22 -5.92 -12.62
CA LEU A 137 -21.32 -5.11 -13.45
C LEU A 137 -22.02 -4.61 -14.72
N GLN A 138 -22.79 -5.47 -15.40
CA GLN A 138 -23.55 -5.06 -16.58
C GLN A 138 -24.65 -4.04 -16.25
N LYS A 139 -25.35 -4.21 -15.13
CA LYS A 139 -26.35 -3.23 -14.66
C LYS A 139 -25.68 -1.89 -14.35
N LEU A 140 -24.56 -1.88 -13.63
CA LEU A 140 -23.79 -0.66 -13.33
C LEU A 140 -23.22 0.00 -14.60
N LEU A 141 -22.77 -0.77 -15.58
CA LEU A 141 -22.32 -0.23 -16.86
C LEU A 141 -23.47 0.42 -17.63
N ARG A 142 -24.65 -0.22 -17.65
CA ARG A 142 -25.87 0.35 -18.26
C ARG A 142 -26.29 1.64 -17.55
N THR A 143 -26.25 1.68 -16.22
CA THR A 143 -26.56 2.91 -15.46
C THR A 143 -25.54 4.00 -15.74
N LEU A 144 -24.24 3.68 -15.81
CA LEU A 144 -23.18 4.63 -16.16
C LEU A 144 -23.36 5.24 -17.56
N LEU A 145 -23.66 4.41 -18.56
CA LEU A 145 -23.90 4.87 -19.92
C LEU A 145 -25.17 5.73 -20.00
N HIS A 146 -26.23 5.32 -19.29
CA HIS A 146 -27.46 6.09 -19.24
C HIS A 146 -27.23 7.46 -18.58
N THR A 147 -26.50 7.52 -17.46
CA THR A 147 -26.24 8.79 -16.76
C THR A 147 -25.33 9.72 -17.56
N TYR A 148 -24.37 9.17 -18.31
CA TYR A 148 -23.56 9.93 -19.26
C TYR A 148 -24.40 10.49 -20.42
N PHE A 149 -25.25 9.67 -21.05
CA PHE A 149 -26.16 10.15 -22.10
C PHE A 149 -27.09 11.25 -21.57
N MET A 150 -27.62 11.05 -20.38
CA MET A 150 -28.42 12.03 -19.67
C MET A 150 -27.62 13.32 -19.40
N LEU A 151 -26.37 13.24 -18.96
CA LEU A 151 -25.50 14.40 -18.74
C LEU A 151 -25.28 15.19 -20.05
N THR A 152 -24.96 14.51 -21.15
CA THR A 152 -24.78 15.16 -22.46
C THR A 152 -26.08 15.79 -22.97
N SER A 153 -27.22 15.13 -22.75
CA SER A 153 -28.54 15.67 -23.09
C SER A 153 -28.87 16.93 -22.29
N ASP A 154 -28.48 16.99 -21.01
CA ASP A 154 -28.65 18.18 -20.18
C ASP A 154 -27.68 19.30 -20.58
N LEU A 155 -26.48 18.98 -21.05
CA LEU A 155 -25.51 19.96 -21.55
C LEU A 155 -25.94 20.59 -22.88
N LEU A 156 -26.63 19.82 -23.73
CA LEU A 156 -27.18 20.29 -25.01
C LEU A 156 -28.50 21.07 -24.84
N ARG A 157 -29.10 21.08 -23.65
CA ARG A 157 -30.24 21.96 -23.36
C ARG A 157 -29.73 23.40 -23.25
N PRO A 158 -30.57 24.39 -23.62
CA PRO A 158 -30.20 25.79 -23.41
C PRO A 158 -29.84 25.98 -21.95
N ILE A 159 -28.70 26.62 -21.71
CA ILE A 159 -28.19 26.96 -20.38
C ILE A 159 -29.35 27.62 -19.65
N GLN A 160 -29.88 26.93 -18.65
CA GLN A 160 -30.95 27.50 -17.85
C GLN A 160 -30.32 28.71 -17.14
N PRO A 161 -30.84 29.94 -17.36
CA PRO A 161 -30.39 31.09 -16.59
C PRO A 161 -30.67 30.76 -15.13
N TYR A 162 -29.69 31.07 -14.32
CA TYR A 162 -29.44 30.43 -13.05
C TYR A 162 -30.58 30.56 -12.03
N ASP A 163 -30.53 29.62 -11.09
CA ASP A 163 -31.03 29.71 -9.72
C ASP A 163 -32.53 29.52 -9.47
N VAL A 164 -32.86 28.34 -8.94
CA VAL A 164 -34.09 28.18 -8.16
C VAL A 164 -33.81 28.82 -6.80
N TRP A 165 -34.52 29.90 -6.50
CA TRP A 165 -34.50 30.48 -5.16
C TRP A 165 -35.09 29.47 -4.18
N VAL A 166 -34.25 28.95 -3.28
CA VAL A 166 -34.69 28.06 -2.20
C VAL A 166 -34.82 28.91 -0.94
N PRO A 167 -36.03 29.10 -0.39
CA PRO A 167 -36.19 29.75 0.91
C PRO A 167 -35.45 28.93 1.95
N GLN A 168 -34.58 29.56 2.75
CA GLN A 168 -34.11 28.91 3.97
C GLN A 168 -35.33 28.76 4.88
N ALA A 169 -35.63 27.53 5.30
CA ALA A 169 -36.66 27.30 6.30
C ALA A 169 -36.23 28.07 7.55
N THR A 170 -36.96 29.12 7.89
CA THR A 170 -36.79 29.85 9.15
C THR A 170 -37.06 28.86 10.27
N THR A 171 -36.02 28.49 11.00
CA THR A 171 -36.09 27.60 12.16
C THR A 171 -36.83 28.32 13.28
N GLU A 172 -38.14 28.46 13.15
CA GLU A 172 -39.02 28.88 14.23
C GLU A 172 -40.03 27.75 14.49
N ALA A 173 -39.93 27.20 15.70
CA ALA A 173 -40.86 26.29 16.38
C ALA A 173 -40.90 24.82 15.95
N SER A 174 -39.94 24.02 16.45
CA SER A 174 -40.26 22.89 17.34
C SER A 174 -38.98 22.36 18.02
N GLY A 175 -38.99 22.33 19.35
CA GLY A 175 -37.83 21.94 20.15
C GLY A 175 -37.59 20.43 20.12
N ALA A 176 -36.39 20.03 19.70
CA ALA A 176 -35.68 18.85 20.17
C ALA A 176 -34.18 18.99 19.84
N PRO A 177 -33.25 18.53 20.70
CA PRO A 177 -31.82 18.74 20.48
C PRO A 177 -31.31 17.65 19.53
N SER A 178 -30.82 18.03 18.34
CA SER A 178 -29.99 17.13 17.53
C SER A 178 -28.53 17.53 17.64
N THR A 179 -27.78 16.62 18.24
CA THR A 179 -26.34 16.50 18.34
C THR A 179 -25.63 16.94 17.06
N ALA A 180 -24.79 17.97 17.16
CA ALA A 180 -23.93 18.41 16.08
C ALA A 180 -22.75 17.43 15.93
N ALA A 181 -22.81 16.59 14.90
CA ALA A 181 -21.63 15.97 14.33
C ALA A 181 -21.02 16.96 13.32
N THR A 182 -19.78 17.34 13.60
CA THR A 182 -18.88 18.05 12.70
C THR A 182 -18.82 17.38 11.34
N THR A 183 -19.15 18.11 10.28
CA THR A 183 -18.62 17.82 8.95
C THR A 183 -18.18 19.15 8.37
N ASP A 184 -16.86 19.29 8.42
CA ASP A 184 -16.08 20.39 7.89
C ASP A 184 -16.00 20.16 6.37
N GLU A 185 -16.96 20.71 5.63
CA GLU A 185 -16.80 20.97 4.21
C GLU A 185 -17.29 22.39 3.96
N THR A 186 -16.34 23.33 4.01
CA THR A 186 -16.52 24.69 3.53
C THR A 186 -16.73 24.64 2.02
N PRO A 187 -17.92 24.97 1.48
CA PRO A 187 -17.99 25.33 0.08
C PRO A 187 -17.53 26.78 0.00
N LEU A 188 -16.35 27.00 -0.58
CA LEU A 188 -15.94 28.32 -1.07
C LEU A 188 -16.84 28.69 -2.26
N ALA A 189 -18.11 28.96 -1.97
CA ALA A 189 -19.06 29.55 -2.90
C ALA A 189 -18.94 31.06 -2.72
N ASN A 190 -18.50 31.74 -3.78
CA ASN A 190 -18.51 33.20 -3.89
C ASN A 190 -19.84 33.75 -3.35
N ALA A 191 -19.78 34.40 -2.18
CA ALA A 191 -20.88 35.11 -1.58
C ALA A 191 -21.13 36.40 -2.38
N THR A 192 -21.80 36.29 -3.52
CA THR A 192 -22.43 37.46 -4.14
C THR A 192 -23.69 37.78 -3.33
N ALA A 193 -23.61 38.89 -2.61
CA ALA A 193 -24.61 39.57 -1.79
C ALA A 193 -26.06 39.04 -1.86
N SER A 194 -26.58 38.71 -0.68
CA SER A 194 -28.01 38.56 -0.38
C SER A 194 -28.74 39.88 -0.62
N GLU A 195 -29.37 40.05 -1.78
CA GLU A 195 -30.41 41.07 -1.95
C GLU A 195 -31.70 40.59 -1.29
N ALA A 196 -32.12 41.31 -0.25
CA ALA A 196 -33.43 41.16 0.37
C ALA A 196 -34.50 41.57 -0.65
N ASN A 197 -35.12 40.60 -1.33
CA ASN A 197 -36.37 40.87 -2.03
C ASN A 197 -37.45 41.13 -0.98
N GLY A 198 -38.34 42.10 -1.23
CA GLY A 198 -39.22 42.79 -0.27
C GLY A 198 -40.29 41.97 0.45
N ASN A 199 -40.03 40.68 0.70
CA ASN A 199 -40.92 39.75 1.38
C ASN A 199 -40.13 38.82 2.31
N GLY A 200 -39.30 39.39 3.21
CA GLY A 200 -38.82 38.80 4.47
C GLY A 200 -38.08 37.45 4.46
N ALA A 201 -37.87 36.82 3.31
CA ALA A 201 -37.31 35.48 3.23
C ALA A 201 -35.85 35.53 2.76
N PHE A 202 -34.95 35.09 3.65
CA PHE A 202 -33.56 34.83 3.30
C PHE A 202 -33.50 33.52 2.48
N GLY A 203 -32.97 33.58 1.27
CA GLY A 203 -32.83 32.42 0.40
C GLY A 203 -31.48 32.39 -0.29
N VAL A 204 -31.02 31.18 -0.63
CA VAL A 204 -29.73 30.97 -1.31
C VAL A 204 -30.01 30.62 -2.77
N TRP A 205 -29.34 31.33 -3.67
CA TRP A 205 -29.32 30.99 -5.09
C TRP A 205 -28.47 29.74 -5.29
N THR A 206 -29.06 28.67 -5.84
CA THR A 206 -28.35 27.41 -6.10
C THR A 206 -28.33 27.09 -7.59
N THR A 207 -27.12 26.89 -8.12
CA THR A 207 -26.90 26.44 -9.51
C THR A 207 -27.66 25.13 -9.76
N SER A 208 -28.20 24.95 -10.97
CA SER A 208 -29.06 23.81 -11.34
C SER A 208 -28.52 22.46 -10.81
N THR A 209 -29.27 21.87 -9.88
CA THR A 209 -28.92 20.63 -9.15
C THR A 209 -28.72 19.43 -10.08
N ARG A 210 -29.44 19.37 -11.21
CA ARG A 210 -29.49 18.21 -12.11
C ARG A 210 -28.14 17.74 -12.66
N ILE A 211 -27.27 18.67 -13.09
CA ILE A 211 -25.94 18.30 -13.63
C ILE A 211 -25.05 17.78 -12.50
N LYS A 212 -25.06 18.47 -11.34
CA LYS A 212 -24.30 18.06 -10.16
C LYS A 212 -24.77 16.70 -9.63
N ASP A 213 -26.07 16.46 -9.60
CA ASP A 213 -26.66 15.18 -9.17
C ASP A 213 -26.30 14.05 -10.13
N ARG A 214 -26.32 14.30 -11.45
CA ARG A 214 -25.88 13.31 -12.46
C ARG A 214 -24.40 13.01 -12.34
N LEU A 215 -23.57 14.01 -12.07
CA LEU A 215 -22.13 13.82 -11.85
C LEU A 215 -21.87 12.99 -10.59
N LYS A 216 -22.52 13.32 -9.46
CA LYS A 216 -22.44 12.52 -8.23
C LYS A 216 -22.92 11.09 -8.45
N HIS A 217 -24.00 10.88 -9.19
CA HIS A 217 -24.49 9.55 -9.50
C HIS A 217 -23.54 8.76 -10.43
N MET A 218 -22.90 9.44 -11.38
CA MET A 218 -21.85 8.86 -12.22
C MET A 218 -20.64 8.42 -11.39
N GLU A 219 -20.13 9.30 -10.53
CA GLU A 219 -19.04 9.01 -9.59
C GLU A 219 -19.37 7.79 -8.71
N MET A 220 -20.55 7.79 -8.09
CA MET A 220 -21.07 6.69 -7.29
C MET A 220 -21.10 5.37 -8.08
N SER A 221 -21.57 5.41 -9.33
CA SER A 221 -21.62 4.23 -10.20
C SER A 221 -20.23 3.70 -10.54
N VAL A 222 -19.26 4.58 -10.78
CA VAL A 222 -17.87 4.21 -11.08
C VAL A 222 -17.20 3.59 -9.84
N ILE A 223 -17.38 4.17 -8.65
CA ILE A 223 -16.79 3.61 -7.43
C ILE A 223 -17.40 2.25 -7.10
N ASN A 224 -18.72 2.10 -7.22
CA ASN A 224 -19.40 0.81 -7.06
C ASN A 224 -18.90 -0.23 -8.08
N PHE A 225 -18.66 0.18 -9.34
CA PHE A 225 -18.12 -0.69 -10.38
C PHE A 225 -16.69 -1.14 -10.05
N GLN A 226 -15.82 -0.20 -9.66
CA GLN A 226 -14.46 -0.48 -9.24
C GLN A 226 -14.42 -1.42 -8.03
N PHE A 227 -15.33 -1.26 -7.08
CA PHE A 227 -15.44 -2.13 -5.92
C PHE A 227 -15.71 -3.58 -6.32
N ILE A 228 -16.67 -3.84 -7.23
CA ILE A 228 -16.95 -5.21 -7.70
C ILE A 228 -15.76 -5.77 -8.48
N LEU A 229 -15.08 -4.97 -9.31
CA LEU A 229 -13.85 -5.37 -10.00
C LEU A 229 -12.74 -5.74 -9.02
N ASN A 230 -12.57 -4.95 -7.96
CA ASN A 230 -11.56 -5.22 -6.93
C ASN A 230 -11.79 -6.57 -6.25
N GLN A 231 -13.06 -6.95 -6.02
CA GLN A 231 -13.42 -8.27 -5.48
C GLN A 231 -13.13 -9.43 -6.44
N LEU A 232 -13.05 -9.19 -7.75
CA LEU A 232 -12.72 -10.21 -8.74
C LEU A 232 -11.21 -10.45 -8.87
N ARG A 233 -10.37 -9.54 -8.39
CA ARG A 233 -8.90 -9.64 -8.51
C ARG A 233 -8.32 -10.94 -7.94
N PRO A 234 -8.70 -11.42 -6.74
CA PRO A 234 -8.14 -12.66 -6.21
C PRO A 234 -8.46 -13.89 -7.09
N ILE A 235 -9.69 -13.96 -7.61
CA ILE A 235 -10.15 -15.05 -8.49
C ILE A 235 -9.41 -15.00 -9.83
N GLN A 236 -9.24 -13.81 -10.39
CA GLN A 236 -8.46 -13.63 -11.61
C GLN A 236 -6.99 -14.03 -11.40
N ASN A 237 -6.40 -13.65 -10.28
CA ASN A 237 -5.00 -13.99 -9.95
C ASN A 237 -4.82 -15.50 -9.82
N SER A 238 -5.74 -16.21 -9.17
CA SER A 238 -5.68 -17.66 -9.05
C SER A 238 -5.81 -18.36 -10.40
N ALA A 239 -6.73 -17.91 -11.26
CA ALA A 239 -6.90 -18.47 -12.60
C ALA A 239 -5.68 -18.16 -13.50
N THR A 240 -5.09 -16.98 -13.34
CA THR A 240 -3.86 -16.60 -14.06
C THR A 240 -2.70 -17.50 -13.62
N LEU A 241 -2.58 -17.77 -12.31
CA LEU A 241 -1.56 -18.67 -11.78
C LEU A 241 -1.75 -20.10 -12.29
N GLU A 242 -2.98 -20.62 -12.28
CA GLU A 242 -3.31 -21.93 -12.84
C GLU A 242 -2.86 -22.05 -14.30
N HIS A 243 -3.19 -21.04 -15.12
CA HIS A 243 -2.77 -21.01 -16.52
C HIS A 243 -1.25 -21.02 -16.70
N VAL A 244 -0.52 -20.23 -15.90
CA VAL A 244 0.95 -20.20 -15.94
C VAL A 244 1.53 -21.55 -15.52
N LEU A 245 0.95 -22.22 -14.53
CA LEU A 245 1.41 -23.53 -14.07
C LEU A 245 1.17 -24.62 -15.13
N ASP A 246 0.02 -24.59 -15.80
CA ASP A 246 -0.27 -25.49 -16.91
C ASP A 246 0.73 -25.31 -18.05
N GLU A 247 1.04 -24.07 -18.43
CA GLU A 247 2.05 -23.79 -19.45
C GLU A 247 3.43 -24.35 -19.06
N GLN A 248 3.82 -24.20 -17.78
CA GLN A 248 5.07 -24.75 -17.27
C GLN A 248 5.09 -26.28 -17.31
N ILE A 249 3.99 -26.95 -16.95
CA ILE A 249 3.85 -28.40 -17.01
C ILE A 249 3.98 -28.87 -18.47
N GLU A 250 3.31 -28.20 -19.40
CA GLU A 250 3.39 -28.52 -20.83
C GLU A 250 4.79 -28.31 -21.39
N ARG A 251 5.47 -27.22 -21.02
CA ARG A 251 6.86 -26.95 -21.41
C ARG A 251 7.77 -28.06 -20.92
N ARG A 252 7.66 -28.46 -19.64
CA ARG A 252 8.45 -29.56 -19.06
C ARG A 252 8.16 -30.89 -19.74
N ARG A 253 6.88 -31.21 -20.01
CA ARG A 253 6.49 -32.42 -20.73
C ARG A 253 7.10 -32.45 -22.14
N ARG A 254 7.07 -31.33 -22.88
CA ARG A 254 7.70 -31.21 -24.21
C ARG A 254 9.21 -31.41 -24.14
N GLN A 255 9.89 -30.77 -23.19
CA GLN A 255 11.33 -30.93 -22.99
C GLN A 255 11.71 -32.40 -22.68
N THR A 256 10.98 -33.06 -21.79
CA THR A 256 11.23 -34.47 -21.46
C THR A 256 11.01 -35.39 -22.65
N ARG A 257 9.97 -35.15 -23.47
CA ARG A 257 9.76 -35.91 -24.72
C ARG A 257 10.93 -35.74 -25.69
N LEU A 258 11.41 -34.51 -25.88
CA LEU A 258 12.56 -34.21 -26.75
C LEU A 258 13.84 -34.88 -26.25
N LEU A 259 14.12 -34.82 -24.94
CA LEU A 259 15.27 -35.48 -24.34
C LEU A 259 15.21 -37.00 -24.50
N ARG A 260 14.04 -37.61 -24.25
CA ARG A 260 13.85 -39.05 -24.45
C ARG A 260 14.05 -39.47 -25.91
N ALA A 261 13.52 -38.69 -26.86
CA ALA A 261 13.72 -38.94 -28.28
C ALA A 261 15.21 -38.84 -28.67
N LYS A 262 15.92 -37.82 -28.18
CA LYS A 262 17.36 -37.65 -28.42
C LYS A 262 18.18 -38.80 -27.81
N SER A 263 17.88 -39.20 -26.57
CA SER A 263 18.56 -40.34 -25.93
C SER A 263 18.30 -41.67 -26.65
N ALA A 264 17.10 -41.88 -27.20
CA ALA A 264 16.81 -43.06 -28.01
C ALA A 264 17.64 -43.09 -29.29
N SER A 265 17.68 -41.97 -30.03
CA SER A 265 18.53 -41.82 -31.23
C SER A 265 20.01 -42.05 -30.94
N ILE A 266 20.54 -41.50 -29.84
CA ILE A 266 21.94 -41.72 -29.44
C ILE A 266 22.20 -43.21 -29.15
N ARG A 267 21.26 -43.88 -28.47
CA ARG A 267 21.38 -45.30 -28.15
C ARG A 267 21.40 -46.17 -29.41
N GLU A 268 20.56 -45.87 -30.39
CA GLU A 268 20.55 -46.54 -31.69
C GLU A 268 21.88 -46.34 -32.43
N ALA A 269 22.41 -45.11 -32.44
CA ALA A 269 23.71 -44.81 -33.04
C ALA A 269 24.86 -45.56 -32.35
N MET A 270 24.85 -45.65 -31.02
CA MET A 270 25.86 -46.42 -30.28
C MET A 270 25.81 -47.91 -30.61
N HIS A 271 24.62 -48.49 -30.74
CA HIS A 271 24.45 -49.90 -31.09
C HIS A 271 24.96 -50.21 -32.52
N HIS A 272 24.88 -49.24 -33.43
CA HIS A 272 25.45 -49.38 -34.77
C HIS A 272 26.99 -49.32 -34.77
N ILE A 273 27.61 -48.63 -33.81
CA ILE A 273 29.09 -48.51 -33.73
C ILE A 273 29.72 -49.70 -32.99
N SER A 274 28.97 -50.40 -32.13
CA SER A 274 29.48 -51.55 -31.37
C SER A 274 29.41 -52.90 -32.10
N LEU A 275 28.97 -52.91 -33.36
CA LEU A 275 28.97 -54.05 -34.27
C LEU A 275 30.06 -53.86 -35.33
#